data_AF-A0A9P6BUH3-F1
#
_entry.id   AF-A0A9P6BUH3-F1
#
_cell.length_a   1.000
_cell.length_b   1.000
_cell.length_c   1.000
_cell.angle_alpha   90.00
_cell.angle_beta   90.00
_cell.angle_gamma   90.00
#
_symmetry.space_group_name_H-M   'P 1'
#
loop_
_entity.id
_entity.type
_entity.pdbx_description
1 polymer ?
#
loop_
_entity_poly.entity_id
_entity_poly.type
_entity_poly.pdbx_seq_one_letter_code
_entity_poly.pdbx_strand_id
1 'polypeptide(L)'
;MTTTGPNRHQVVVTFEPNAVGDNVAPDRTTLLADINQRLLATWSQTRVESGHMGYSSWILVTTVVASQADLEVIRLGFKAASPPGTKFYLCLPQSKSYLKVIDIPFFKTLPYASVNTEGVTEHHPATYIVEGDVRAAFARSPLAPHLNLVDKPRIVRTSRASDMCTAWFKIWDSQQGTSARYLIGRTIMVNGVGVRIW
;
A
#
# COMPACT_ATOMS: atom_id res chain seq x y z
N MET A 1 10.14 5.48 -27.77
CA MET A 1 9.65 6.58 -26.91
C MET A 1 9.40 5.98 -25.54
N THR A 2 10.26 6.26 -24.56
CA THR A 2 10.13 5.74 -23.19
C THR A 2 9.16 6.63 -22.43
N THR A 3 7.97 6.11 -22.12
CA THR A 3 7.01 6.81 -21.27
C THR A 3 7.67 6.97 -19.90
N THR A 4 7.89 8.22 -19.50
CA THR A 4 8.35 8.56 -18.16
C THR A 4 7.43 7.91 -17.15
N GLY A 5 7.99 7.21 -16.16
CA GLY A 5 7.19 6.62 -15.09
C GLY A 5 6.36 7.70 -14.35
N PRO A 6 5.36 7.29 -13.56
CA PRO A 6 4.50 8.23 -12.84
C PRO A 6 5.36 9.24 -12.07
N ASN A 7 5.11 10.53 -12.27
CA ASN A 7 5.82 11.62 -11.59
C ASN A 7 5.13 11.90 -10.24
N ARG A 8 5.89 12.28 -9.21
CA ARG A 8 5.39 12.57 -7.86
C ARG A 8 4.45 13.78 -7.83
N HIS A 9 4.51 14.66 -8.84
CA HIS A 9 3.59 15.79 -8.98
C HIS A 9 2.41 15.41 -9.88
N GLN A 10 1.78 14.29 -9.54
CA GLN A 10 0.60 13.82 -10.25
C GLN A 10 -0.43 13.32 -9.23
N VAL A 11 -1.68 13.41 -9.62
CA VAL A 11 -2.82 12.78 -8.95
C VAL A 11 -3.50 11.88 -9.98
N VAL A 12 -3.72 10.63 -9.60
CA VAL A 12 -4.36 9.62 -10.44
C VAL A 12 -5.81 9.48 -10.01
N VAL A 13 -6.71 9.55 -10.98
CA VAL A 13 -8.13 9.33 -10.82
C VAL A 13 -8.52 8.09 -11.62
N THR A 14 -8.89 7.02 -10.93
CA THR A 14 -9.24 5.72 -11.52
C THR A 14 -10.71 5.44 -11.29
N PHE A 15 -11.43 5.09 -12.36
CA PHE A 15 -12.86 4.77 -12.30
C PHE A 15 -13.07 3.30 -11.91
N GLU A 16 -14.20 2.99 -11.28
CA GLU A 16 -14.57 1.59 -11.05
C GLU A 16 -14.75 0.84 -12.37
N PRO A 17 -14.35 -0.45 -12.45
CA PRO A 17 -14.66 -1.29 -13.60
C PRO A 17 -16.18 -1.27 -13.83
N ASN A 18 -16.61 -0.92 -15.05
CA ASN A 18 -18.02 -0.72 -15.45
C ASN A 18 -18.67 0.62 -15.05
N ALA A 19 -17.93 1.59 -14.51
CA ALA A 19 -18.43 2.93 -14.21
C ALA A 19 -18.57 3.85 -15.46
N VAL A 20 -19.03 3.26 -16.58
CA VAL A 20 -19.50 3.89 -17.83
C VAL A 20 -18.46 3.96 -18.97
N GLY A 21 -18.92 3.57 -20.16
CA GLY A 21 -18.17 3.57 -21.42
C GLY A 21 -17.82 4.96 -21.91
N ASP A 22 -16.61 5.07 -22.46
CA ASP A 22 -16.03 6.01 -23.43
C ASP A 22 -16.36 7.53 -23.40
N ASN A 23 -17.23 8.05 -22.53
CA ASN A 23 -17.68 9.46 -22.54
C ASN A 23 -17.88 10.11 -21.14
N VAL A 24 -17.10 9.72 -20.12
CA VAL A 24 -17.21 10.25 -18.73
C VAL A 24 -16.04 11.14 -18.33
N ALA A 25 -15.57 11.94 -19.27
CA ALA A 25 -14.55 12.95 -19.02
C ALA A 25 -15.23 14.31 -18.87
N PRO A 26 -15.19 14.97 -17.69
CA PRO A 26 -15.58 16.37 -17.59
C PRO A 26 -14.78 17.23 -18.57
N ASP A 27 -15.37 18.33 -19.04
CA ASP A 27 -14.63 19.30 -19.85
C ASP A 27 -13.34 19.70 -19.13
N ARG A 28 -12.20 19.40 -19.75
CA ARG A 28 -10.89 19.50 -19.11
C ARG A 28 -10.62 20.93 -18.63
N THR A 29 -10.97 21.92 -19.44
CA THR A 29 -10.66 23.32 -19.14
C THR A 29 -11.46 23.80 -17.94
N THR A 30 -12.76 23.51 -17.93
CA THR A 30 -13.67 23.87 -16.84
C THR A 30 -13.32 23.13 -15.55
N LEU A 31 -12.99 21.84 -15.66
CA LEU A 31 -12.53 21.02 -14.53
C LEU A 31 -11.28 21.62 -13.87
N LEU A 32 -10.25 21.91 -14.66
CA LEU A 32 -8.99 22.44 -14.14
C LEU A 32 -9.18 23.83 -13.53
N ALA A 33 -10.04 24.67 -14.13
CA ALA A 33 -10.38 25.98 -13.59
C ALA A 33 -11.09 25.86 -12.23
N ASP A 34 -12.12 25.03 -12.13
CA ASP A 34 -12.87 24.83 -10.88
C ASP A 34 -11.98 24.24 -9.77
N ILE A 35 -11.19 23.21 -10.06
CA ILE A 35 -10.26 22.63 -9.09
C ILE A 35 -9.24 23.68 -8.60
N ASN A 36 -8.63 24.43 -9.51
CA ASN A 36 -7.66 25.46 -9.13
C ASN A 36 -8.29 26.59 -8.31
N GLN A 37 -9.52 27.00 -8.62
CA GLN A 37 -10.26 27.97 -7.82
C GLN A 37 -10.50 27.47 -6.39
N ARG A 38 -10.87 26.20 -6.23
CA ARG A 38 -11.05 25.59 -4.90
C ARG A 38 -9.74 25.48 -4.13
N LEU A 39 -8.65 25.11 -4.79
CA LEU A 39 -7.32 25.03 -4.17
C LEU A 39 -6.80 26.42 -3.77
N LEU A 40 -7.13 27.46 -4.54
CA LEU A 40 -6.86 28.86 -4.16
C LEU A 40 -7.66 29.26 -2.93
N ALA A 41 -8.95 28.91 -2.87
CA ALA A 41 -9.82 29.22 -1.74
C ALA A 41 -9.36 28.56 -0.42
N THR A 42 -8.68 27.41 -0.50
CA THR A 42 -8.07 26.74 0.66
C THR A 42 -6.63 27.15 0.94
N TRP A 43 -6.11 28.17 0.25
CA TRP A 43 -4.74 28.66 0.39
C TRP A 43 -3.67 27.59 0.13
N SER A 44 -4.02 26.54 -0.62
CA SER A 44 -3.08 25.49 -1.01
C SER A 44 -2.00 26.05 -1.93
N GLN A 45 -0.79 25.50 -1.84
CA GLN A 45 0.30 25.75 -2.80
C GLN A 45 0.19 24.85 -4.05
N THR A 46 -0.65 23.81 -3.99
CA THR A 46 -0.87 22.87 -5.08
C THR A 46 -1.74 23.50 -6.16
N ARG A 47 -1.27 23.51 -7.41
CA ARG A 47 -2.09 23.83 -8.59
C ARG A 47 -2.06 22.68 -9.54
N VAL A 48 -3.17 22.45 -10.24
CA VAL A 48 -3.25 21.48 -11.33
C VAL A 48 -2.90 22.20 -12.63
N GLU A 49 -1.77 21.84 -13.22
CA GLU A 49 -1.24 22.46 -14.44
C GLU A 49 -1.88 21.87 -15.69
N SER A 50 -2.14 20.56 -15.68
CA SER A 50 -2.75 19.88 -16.81
C SER A 50 -3.49 18.61 -16.37
N GLY A 51 -4.40 18.15 -17.21
CA GLY A 51 -5.11 16.88 -17.04
C GLY A 51 -5.09 16.12 -18.36
N HIS A 52 -4.83 14.82 -18.31
CA HIS A 52 -4.92 13.97 -19.49
C HIS A 52 -5.37 12.57 -19.12
N MET A 53 -5.96 11.88 -20.09
CA MET A 53 -6.32 10.48 -19.94
C MET A 53 -5.10 9.62 -20.23
N GLY A 54 -4.76 8.73 -19.31
CA GLY A 54 -3.72 7.72 -19.44
C GLY A 54 -4.32 6.35 -19.21
N TYR A 55 -4.35 5.51 -20.26
CA TYR A 55 -5.03 4.21 -20.23
C TYR A 55 -6.50 4.35 -19.80
N SER A 56 -6.86 3.82 -18.62
CA SER A 56 -8.21 3.86 -18.03
C SER A 56 -8.32 4.82 -16.84
N SER A 57 -7.36 5.74 -16.67
CA SER A 57 -7.33 6.68 -15.57
C SER A 57 -7.06 8.10 -16.06
N TRP A 58 -7.56 9.07 -15.31
CA TRP A 58 -7.20 10.48 -15.47
C TRP A 58 -5.94 10.77 -14.65
N ILE A 59 -5.00 11.47 -15.27
CA ILE A 59 -3.77 11.93 -14.64
C ILE A 59 -3.83 13.45 -14.60
N LEU A 60 -3.87 14.00 -13.39
CA LEU A 60 -3.78 15.43 -13.13
C LEU A 60 -2.34 15.73 -12.74
N VAL A 61 -1.65 16.57 -13.51
CA VAL A 61 -0.29 17.02 -13.22
C VAL A 61 -0.38 18.23 -12.32
N THR A 62 0.35 18.20 -11.20
CA THR A 62 0.35 19.26 -10.20
C THR A 62 1.68 20.01 -10.15
N THR A 63 1.70 21.21 -9.58
CA THR A 63 2.94 22.00 -9.35
C THR A 63 3.84 21.36 -8.29
N VAL A 64 3.23 20.82 -7.24
CA VAL A 64 3.89 20.14 -6.11
C VAL A 64 3.15 18.83 -5.77
N VAL A 65 3.72 18.02 -4.89
CA VAL A 65 3.04 16.81 -4.39
C VAL A 65 1.80 17.22 -3.61
N ALA A 66 0.62 16.80 -4.07
CA ALA A 66 -0.64 17.12 -3.41
C ALA A 66 -0.71 16.50 -2.01
N SER A 67 -1.04 17.31 -1.00
CA SER A 67 -1.31 16.84 0.36
C SER A 67 -2.67 16.12 0.46
N GLN A 68 -2.94 15.44 1.57
CA GLN A 68 -4.26 14.80 1.75
C GLN A 68 -5.41 15.81 1.69
N ALA A 69 -5.22 17.03 2.23
CA ALA A 69 -6.21 18.10 2.12
C ALA A 69 -6.43 18.54 0.67
N ASP A 70 -5.37 18.62 -0.13
CA ASP A 70 -5.47 18.92 -1.56
C ASP A 70 -6.21 17.82 -2.32
N LEU A 71 -5.95 16.55 -2.00
CA LEU A 71 -6.64 15.42 -2.62
C LEU A 71 -8.15 15.47 -2.38
N GLU A 72 -8.60 15.88 -1.18
CA GLU A 72 -10.03 16.07 -0.90
C GLU A 72 -10.64 17.22 -1.71
N VAL A 73 -9.92 18.34 -1.85
CA VAL A 73 -10.37 19.47 -2.69
C VAL A 73 -10.48 19.06 -4.16
N ILE A 74 -9.45 18.37 -4.68
CA ILE A 74 -9.44 17.86 -6.05
C ILE A 74 -10.57 16.84 -6.24
N ARG A 75 -10.81 15.96 -5.27
CA ARG A 75 -11.91 14.99 -5.28
C ARG A 75 -13.27 15.69 -5.37
N LEU A 76 -13.48 16.76 -4.62
CA LEU A 76 -14.72 17.54 -4.66
C LEU A 76 -14.94 18.19 -6.03
N GLY A 77 -13.91 18.84 -6.60
CA GLY A 77 -14.01 19.43 -7.94
C GLY A 77 -14.27 18.38 -9.02
N PHE A 78 -13.55 17.25 -8.96
CA PHE A 78 -13.75 16.15 -9.91
C PHE A 78 -15.15 15.54 -9.81
N LYS A 79 -15.67 15.38 -8.57
CA LYS A 79 -17.03 14.89 -8.33
C LYS A 79 -18.09 15.85 -8.86
N ALA A 80 -17.89 17.16 -8.70
CA ALA A 80 -18.82 18.18 -9.20
C ALA A 80 -18.89 18.21 -10.74
N ALA A 81 -17.78 17.92 -11.40
CA ALA A 81 -17.70 17.90 -12.85
C ALA A 81 -18.12 16.55 -13.46
N SER A 82 -18.12 15.47 -12.67
CA SER A 82 -18.51 14.13 -13.13
C SER A 82 -20.03 13.94 -13.13
N PRO A 83 -20.58 13.08 -14.00
CA PRO A 83 -21.99 12.68 -13.94
C PRO A 83 -22.41 12.17 -12.55
N PRO A 84 -23.69 12.38 -12.16
CA PRO A 84 -24.21 11.81 -10.91
C PRO A 84 -24.05 10.30 -10.87
N GLY A 85 -23.53 9.78 -9.77
CA GLY A 85 -23.31 8.33 -9.59
C GLY A 85 -21.96 7.81 -10.10
N THR A 86 -21.12 8.66 -10.72
CA THR A 86 -19.75 8.25 -11.08
C THR A 86 -18.94 7.88 -9.84
N LYS A 87 -18.44 6.65 -9.83
CA LYS A 87 -17.55 6.14 -8.78
C LYS A 87 -16.11 6.15 -9.28
N PHE A 88 -15.26 6.85 -8.54
CA PHE A 88 -13.85 6.95 -8.83
C PHE A 88 -13.03 6.96 -7.53
N TYR A 89 -11.78 6.53 -7.66
CA TYR A 89 -10.76 6.59 -6.65
C TYR A 89 -9.74 7.65 -7.04
N LEU A 90 -9.31 8.45 -6.08
CA LEU A 90 -8.31 9.49 -6.28
C LEU A 90 -7.16 9.26 -5.31
N CYS A 91 -5.94 9.16 -5.84
CA CYS A 91 -4.73 8.96 -5.04
C CYS A 91 -3.50 9.58 -5.71
N LEU A 92 -2.44 9.76 -4.94
CA LEU A 92 -1.11 9.97 -5.52
C LEU A 92 -0.65 8.68 -6.20
N PRO A 93 0.11 8.75 -7.32
CA PRO A 93 0.66 7.55 -7.92
C PRO A 93 1.54 6.81 -6.91
N GLN A 94 1.23 5.53 -6.72
CA GLN A 94 1.93 4.64 -5.80
C GLN A 94 2.95 3.79 -6.57
N SER A 95 4.04 3.43 -5.89
CA SER A 95 5.01 2.45 -6.36
C SER A 95 4.86 1.15 -5.58
N LYS A 96 5.50 0.09 -6.08
CA LYS A 96 5.61 -1.19 -5.38
C LYS A 96 7.01 -1.25 -4.77
N SER A 97 7.08 -1.30 -3.45
CA SER A 97 8.33 -1.53 -2.71
C SER A 97 8.39 -2.96 -2.20
N TYR A 98 9.62 -3.48 -2.06
CA TYR A 98 9.89 -4.82 -1.56
C TYR A 98 10.61 -4.72 -0.22
N LEU A 99 10.17 -5.53 0.75
CA LEU A 99 10.81 -5.66 2.05
C LEU A 99 11.14 -7.13 2.28
N LYS A 100 12.19 -7.39 3.05
CA LYS A 100 12.50 -8.72 3.57
C LYS A 100 12.57 -8.66 5.08
N VAL A 101 11.94 -9.62 5.73
CA VAL A 101 12.15 -9.88 7.16
C VAL A 101 13.04 -11.09 7.26
N ILE A 102 14.23 -10.89 7.84
CA ILE A 102 15.30 -11.88 7.88
C ILE A 102 15.36 -12.54 9.26
N ASP A 103 16.07 -13.67 9.33
CA ASP A 103 16.35 -14.42 10.56
C ASP A 103 15.09 -14.86 11.32
N ILE A 104 14.04 -15.22 10.57
CA ILE A 104 12.81 -15.74 11.15
C ILE A 104 12.97 -17.24 11.42
N PRO A 105 12.72 -17.73 12.66
CA PRO A 105 12.69 -19.15 12.94
C PRO A 105 11.68 -19.85 12.03
N PHE A 106 12.14 -20.82 11.26
CA PHE A 106 11.32 -21.58 10.31
C PHE A 106 10.37 -22.55 11.02
N PHE A 107 10.81 -23.10 12.15
CA PHE A 107 10.01 -23.99 12.99
C PHE A 107 9.28 -23.18 14.05
N LYS A 108 7.97 -23.41 14.21
CA LYS A 108 7.22 -22.82 15.32
C LYS A 108 7.60 -23.52 16.62
N THR A 109 7.91 -22.74 17.64
CA THR A 109 7.98 -23.25 19.01
C THR A 109 6.56 -23.47 19.50
N LEU A 110 6.02 -24.68 19.30
CA LEU A 110 4.82 -25.11 20.01
C LEU A 110 5.22 -25.54 21.43
N PRO A 111 4.35 -25.36 22.44
CA PRO A 111 4.56 -26.06 23.71
C PRO A 111 4.65 -27.56 23.39
N TYR A 112 5.78 -28.17 23.78
CA TYR A 112 6.14 -29.56 23.49
C TYR A 112 5.04 -30.57 23.87
N ALA A 113 4.21 -30.17 24.82
CA ALA A 113 3.01 -30.84 25.27
C ALA A 113 1.98 -29.77 25.64
N SER A 114 0.77 -29.84 25.09
CA SER A 114 -0.40 -29.29 25.79
C SER A 114 -1.10 -30.43 26.49
N VAL A 115 -1.46 -30.22 27.74
CA VAL A 115 -2.29 -31.16 28.48
C VAL A 115 -3.74 -30.80 28.17
N ASN A 116 -4.48 -31.73 27.56
CA ASN A 116 -5.91 -31.52 27.38
C ASN A 116 -6.64 -31.58 28.74
N THR A 117 -7.93 -31.23 28.77
CA THR A 117 -8.73 -31.21 30.01
C THR A 117 -8.77 -32.56 30.75
N GLU A 118 -8.41 -33.66 30.06
CA GLU A 118 -8.38 -35.03 30.58
C GLU A 118 -6.99 -35.47 31.08
N GLY A 119 -5.99 -34.58 31.08
CA GLY A 119 -4.65 -34.90 31.58
C GLY A 119 -3.75 -35.61 30.56
N VAL A 120 -4.18 -35.77 29.30
CA VAL A 120 -3.40 -36.44 28.26
C VAL A 120 -2.46 -35.43 27.60
N THR A 121 -1.19 -35.80 27.53
CA THR A 121 -0.15 -35.02 26.83
C THR A 121 -0.34 -35.17 25.33
N GLU A 122 -0.76 -34.09 24.67
CA GLU A 122 -0.80 -34.04 23.20
C GLU A 122 0.57 -33.64 22.66
N HIS A 123 1.21 -34.56 21.95
CA HIS A 123 2.42 -34.27 21.18
C HIS A 123 2.03 -33.53 19.90
N HIS A 124 2.27 -32.24 19.85
CA HIS A 124 2.02 -31.46 18.63
C HIS A 124 3.12 -31.70 17.59
N PRO A 125 2.78 -31.96 16.31
CA PRO A 125 3.78 -32.07 15.27
C PRO A 125 4.53 -30.75 15.10
N ALA A 126 5.82 -30.83 14.74
CA ALA A 126 6.60 -29.65 14.38
C ALA A 126 5.90 -28.91 13.22
N THR A 127 5.39 -27.72 13.52
CA THR A 127 4.74 -26.86 12.51
C THR A 127 5.74 -25.83 12.01
N TYR A 128 5.58 -25.46 10.74
CA TYR A 128 6.44 -24.49 10.07
C TYR A 128 5.77 -23.13 10.03
N ILE A 129 6.57 -22.07 10.02
CA ILE A 129 6.04 -20.73 9.86
C ILE A 129 5.40 -20.56 8.48
N VAL A 130 4.22 -19.96 8.46
CA VAL A 130 3.46 -19.63 7.25
C VAL A 130 3.27 -18.12 7.14
N GLU A 131 2.80 -17.66 5.98
CA GLU A 131 2.61 -16.23 5.70
C GLU A 131 1.66 -15.55 6.70
N GLY A 132 0.69 -16.30 7.23
CA GLY A 132 -0.25 -15.84 8.24
C GLY A 132 0.42 -15.43 9.55
N ASP A 133 1.46 -16.14 9.96
CA ASP A 133 2.16 -15.87 11.23
C ASP A 133 2.91 -14.53 11.17
N VAL A 134 3.64 -14.30 10.07
CA VAL A 134 4.42 -13.06 9.90
C VAL A 134 3.47 -11.87 9.65
N ARG A 135 2.37 -12.08 8.91
CA ARG A 135 1.33 -11.06 8.76
C ARG A 135 0.68 -10.69 10.10
N ALA A 136 0.36 -11.68 10.93
CA ALA A 136 -0.21 -11.45 12.25
C ALA A 136 0.80 -10.75 13.19
N ALA A 137 2.08 -11.10 13.10
CA ALA A 137 3.15 -10.41 13.84
C ALA A 137 3.24 -8.93 13.46
N PHE A 138 3.20 -8.59 12.17
CA PHE A 138 3.13 -7.21 11.72
C PHE A 138 1.87 -6.50 12.21
N ALA A 139 0.70 -7.15 12.11
CA ALA A 139 -0.58 -6.58 12.54
C ALA A 139 -0.61 -6.26 14.04
N ARG A 140 0.07 -7.06 14.87
CA ARG A 140 0.24 -6.80 16.30
C ARG A 140 1.32 -5.75 16.61
N SER A 141 2.17 -5.41 15.65
CA SER A 141 3.25 -4.45 15.85
C SER A 141 2.75 -3.00 15.70
N PRO A 142 3.42 -2.02 16.34
CA PRO A 142 3.15 -0.60 16.11
C PRO A 142 3.40 -0.16 14.65
N LEU A 143 4.03 -1.00 13.83
CA LEU A 143 4.35 -0.72 12.43
C LEU A 143 3.20 -1.05 11.48
N ALA A 144 2.12 -1.68 11.96
CA ALA A 144 0.97 -2.07 11.15
C ALA A 144 0.42 -0.95 10.24
N PRO A 145 0.29 0.32 10.69
CA PRO A 145 -0.23 1.39 9.84
C PRO A 145 0.62 1.70 8.59
N HIS A 146 1.90 1.30 8.62
CA HIS A 146 2.85 1.55 7.52
C HIS A 146 2.96 0.36 6.56
N LEU A 147 2.26 -0.74 6.82
CA LEU A 147 2.29 -1.95 6.01
C LEU A 147 1.03 -2.08 5.16
N ASN A 148 1.09 -1.62 3.91
CA ASN A 148 0.03 -1.79 2.94
C ASN A 148 0.40 -2.91 1.93
N LEU A 149 -0.06 -4.14 2.16
CA LEU A 149 0.34 -5.30 1.36
C LEU A 149 -0.30 -5.30 -0.03
N VAL A 150 0.51 -5.60 -1.05
CA VAL A 150 0.05 -5.87 -2.42
C VAL A 150 -0.44 -7.30 -2.56
N ASP A 151 0.26 -8.23 -1.91
CA ASP A 151 0.03 -9.66 -2.01
C ASP A 151 0.48 -10.35 -0.71
N LYS A 152 0.18 -11.64 -0.58
CA LYS A 152 0.62 -12.47 0.54
C LYS A 152 2.15 -12.54 0.62
N PRO A 153 2.73 -12.50 1.84
CA PRO A 153 4.17 -12.66 2.02
C PRO A 153 4.67 -14.01 1.51
N ARG A 154 5.87 -14.03 0.93
CA ARG A 154 6.52 -15.27 0.47
C ARG A 154 7.58 -15.70 1.48
N ILE A 155 7.40 -16.87 2.09
CA ILE A 155 8.37 -17.47 3.00
C ILE A 155 9.38 -18.30 2.19
N VAL A 156 10.67 -18.09 2.44
CA VAL A 156 11.76 -18.83 1.79
C VAL A 156 12.77 -19.22 2.85
N ARG A 157 13.02 -20.53 3.04
CA ARG A 157 14.12 -20.99 3.91
C ARG A 157 15.45 -20.46 3.39
N THR A 158 16.34 -20.10 4.30
CA THR A 158 17.70 -19.61 3.94
C THR A 158 18.50 -20.70 3.22
N SER A 159 18.31 -21.96 3.60
CA SER A 159 18.84 -23.13 2.88
C SER A 159 18.00 -24.38 3.19
N ARG A 160 18.23 -25.49 2.48
CA ARG A 160 17.52 -26.76 2.71
C ARG A 160 17.69 -27.31 4.12
N ALA A 161 18.80 -27.00 4.79
CA ALA A 161 19.11 -27.48 6.15
C ALA A 161 18.92 -26.40 7.23
N SER A 162 18.74 -25.13 6.85
CA SER A 162 18.63 -24.03 7.82
C SER A 162 17.31 -24.05 8.58
N ASP A 163 17.39 -23.80 9.88
CA ASP A 163 16.28 -23.52 10.79
C ASP A 163 15.73 -22.09 10.68
N MET A 164 16.31 -21.27 9.79
CA MET A 164 15.91 -19.90 9.55
C MET A 164 15.28 -19.74 8.16
N CYS A 165 14.45 -18.71 8.05
CA CYS A 165 13.83 -18.30 6.80
C CYS A 165 13.75 -16.78 6.67
N THR A 166 13.53 -16.34 5.43
CA THR A 166 13.26 -14.95 5.08
C THR A 166 11.82 -14.85 4.58
N ALA A 167 11.08 -13.87 5.08
CA ALA A 167 9.76 -13.51 4.57
C ALA A 167 9.87 -12.28 3.66
N TRP A 168 9.47 -12.44 2.40
CA TRP A 168 9.45 -11.37 1.41
C TRP A 168 8.06 -10.74 1.35
N PHE A 169 8.04 -9.42 1.38
CA PHE A 169 6.83 -8.61 1.34
C PHE A 169 6.85 -7.71 0.12
N LYS A 170 5.69 -7.55 -0.49
CA LYS A 170 5.44 -6.55 -1.52
C LYS A 170 4.40 -5.59 -1.00
N ILE A 171 4.74 -4.31 -0.92
CA ILE A 171 3.88 -3.28 -0.35
C ILE A 171 3.59 -2.17 -1.37
N TRP A 172 2.39 -1.62 -1.28
CA TRP A 172 2.07 -0.34 -1.89
C TRP A 172 2.77 0.75 -1.08
N ASP A 173 3.53 1.60 -1.76
CA ASP A 173 4.27 2.69 -1.16
C ASP A 173 4.11 3.97 -2.00
N SER A 174 4.47 5.09 -1.42
CA SER A 174 4.81 6.30 -2.17
C SER A 174 5.89 6.03 -3.23
N GLN A 175 6.00 6.90 -4.24
CA GLN A 175 7.10 6.82 -5.22
C GLN A 175 8.50 6.89 -4.61
N GLN A 176 8.64 7.52 -3.43
CA GLN A 176 9.93 7.64 -2.75
C GLN A 176 10.25 6.47 -1.82
N GLY A 177 9.36 5.47 -1.73
CA GLY A 177 9.56 4.36 -0.80
C GLY A 177 9.50 4.79 0.67
N THR A 178 8.69 5.80 1.01
CA THR A 178 8.61 6.37 2.36
C THR A 178 8.25 5.33 3.41
N SER A 179 7.26 4.49 3.14
CA SER A 179 6.86 3.42 4.08
C SER A 179 7.94 2.36 4.20
N ALA A 180 8.55 1.94 3.09
CA ALA A 180 9.64 0.99 3.08
C ALA A 180 10.85 1.51 3.87
N ARG A 181 11.29 2.75 3.62
CA ARG A 181 12.38 3.40 4.37
C ARG A 181 12.07 3.55 5.85
N TYR A 182 10.81 3.81 6.19
CA TYR A 182 10.37 3.84 7.58
C TYR A 182 10.50 2.45 8.21
N LEU A 183 10.08 1.39 7.53
CA LEU A 183 10.09 0.01 8.05
C LEU A 183 11.50 -0.60 8.13
N ILE A 184 12.37 -0.32 7.17
CA ILE A 184 13.73 -0.86 7.11
C ILE A 184 14.51 -0.52 8.39
N GLY A 185 15.20 -1.53 8.93
CA GLY A 185 16.01 -1.42 10.12
C GLY A 185 15.24 -1.62 11.43
N ARG A 186 13.91 -1.70 11.41
CA ARG A 186 13.09 -1.97 12.59
C ARG A 186 12.88 -3.45 12.86
N THR A 187 12.36 -3.75 14.05
CA THR A 187 12.15 -5.11 14.54
C THR A 187 10.67 -5.36 14.82
N ILE A 188 10.20 -6.58 14.54
CA ILE A 188 8.88 -7.08 14.93
C ILE A 188 9.01 -8.40 15.67
N MET A 189 8.00 -8.77 16.45
CA MET A 189 7.99 -10.03 17.20
C MET A 189 7.24 -11.11 16.44
N VAL A 190 7.96 -12.11 15.93
CA VAL A 190 7.41 -13.29 15.26
C VAL A 190 7.60 -14.50 16.18
N ASN A 191 6.48 -15.08 16.65
CA ASN A 191 6.49 -16.22 17.57
C ASN A 191 7.40 -16.04 18.80
N GLY A 192 7.42 -14.83 19.37
CA GLY A 192 8.25 -14.51 20.55
C GLY A 192 9.72 -14.18 20.23
N VAL A 193 10.13 -14.21 18.96
CA VAL A 193 11.48 -13.85 18.52
C VAL A 193 11.46 -12.49 17.83
N GLY A 194 12.39 -11.62 18.22
CA GLY A 194 12.60 -10.32 17.58
C GLY A 194 13.33 -10.49 16.25
N VAL A 195 12.68 -10.15 15.14
CA VAL A 195 13.22 -10.29 13.78
C VAL A 195 13.30 -8.94 13.08
N ARG A 196 14.34 -8.75 12.26
CA ARG A 196 14.65 -7.45 11.64
C ARG A 196 14.06 -7.33 10.24
N ILE A 197 13.52 -6.16 9.94
CA ILE A 197 13.05 -5.74 8.62
C ILE A 197 14.21 -5.10 7.85
N TRP A 198 14.34 -5.46 6.58
CA TRP A 198 15.41 -5.03 5.68
C TRP A 198 14.88 -4.77 4.27
#